data_AF-A0A2T6BW86-F1
#
_entry.id   AF-A0A2T6BW86-F1
#
_cell.length_a   1.000
_cell.length_b   1.000
_cell.length_c   1.000
_cell.angle_alpha   90.00
_cell.angle_beta   90.00
_cell.angle_gamma   90.00
#
_symmetry.space_group_name_H-M   'P 1'
#
loop_
_entity.id
_entity.type
_entity.pdbx_description
1 polymer ?
#
loop_
_entity_poly.entity_id
_entity_poly.type
_entity_poly.pdbx_seq_one_letter_code
_entity_poly.pdbx_strand_id
1 'polypeptide(L)'
;MRKPDLTATPGGMRTDELFEAVRIAGTHSRVNWVGSLFVPFTWALQLPEPMLAAKASAVEIAEMFLPALLAANAPLVTKFVIGIVSVSSILFFSASIPCILSTEIPISVGELIIIWVERTLLSLLIATPLVYLLL
;
A
#
# COMPACT_ATOMS: atom_id res chain seq x y z
N MET A 1 -18.51 -21.28 -32.30
CA MET A 1 -18.36 -21.56 -30.85
C MET A 1 -17.61 -20.41 -30.21
N ARG A 2 -18.29 -19.59 -29.39
CA ARG A 2 -17.76 -18.40 -28.72
C ARG A 2 -16.90 -18.88 -27.54
N LYS A 3 -15.64 -18.43 -27.43
CA LYS A 3 -14.75 -18.81 -26.32
C LYS A 3 -15.41 -18.41 -24.98
N PRO A 4 -15.39 -19.27 -23.94
CA PRO A 4 -15.90 -18.90 -22.63
C PRO A 4 -15.06 -17.77 -22.05
N ASP A 5 -15.75 -16.69 -21.70
CA ASP A 5 -15.21 -15.47 -21.12
C ASP A 5 -14.82 -15.72 -19.65
N LEU A 6 -13.51 -15.66 -19.38
CA LEU A 6 -12.88 -15.85 -18.07
C LEU A 6 -12.76 -14.54 -17.27
N THR A 7 -13.40 -13.45 -17.69
CA THR A 7 -13.33 -12.13 -17.01
C THR A 7 -14.46 -11.87 -16.01
N ALA A 8 -15.39 -12.80 -15.85
CA ALA A 8 -16.50 -12.65 -14.92
C ALA A 8 -16.15 -13.19 -13.51
N THR A 9 -15.71 -12.29 -12.63
CA THR A 9 -15.84 -12.50 -11.17
C THR A 9 -17.30 -12.32 -10.74
N PRO A 10 -17.78 -12.97 -9.66
CA PRO A 10 -19.18 -12.98 -9.30
C PRO A 10 -19.59 -11.58 -8.81
N GLY A 11 -20.22 -10.81 -9.70
CA GLY A 11 -20.63 -9.42 -9.42
C GLY A 11 -20.67 -8.48 -10.63
N GLY A 12 -20.21 -8.90 -11.83
CA GLY A 12 -20.44 -8.14 -13.07
C GLY A 12 -19.75 -6.77 -13.16
N MET A 13 -18.80 -6.47 -12.28
CA MET A 13 -18.04 -5.23 -12.30
C MET A 13 -16.80 -5.42 -13.18
N ARG A 14 -16.63 -4.55 -14.18
CA ARG A 14 -15.51 -4.55 -15.13
C ARG A 14 -14.19 -4.28 -14.38
N THR A 15 -13.09 -4.93 -14.76
CA THR A 15 -11.79 -4.73 -14.08
C THR A 15 -11.37 -3.26 -14.11
N ASP A 16 -11.59 -2.56 -15.23
CA ASP A 16 -11.45 -1.11 -15.40
C ASP A 16 -12.28 -0.30 -14.40
N GLU A 17 -13.50 -0.72 -14.06
CA GLU A 17 -14.34 -0.07 -13.05
C GLU A 17 -13.92 -0.41 -11.61
N LEU A 18 -13.35 -1.60 -11.40
CA LEU A 18 -12.81 -2.01 -10.09
C LEU A 18 -11.55 -1.20 -9.77
N PHE A 19 -10.69 -0.98 -10.76
CA PHE A 19 -9.56 -0.06 -10.67
C PHE A 19 -10.02 1.39 -10.44
N GLU A 20 -11.09 1.84 -11.12
CA GLU A 20 -11.62 3.19 -10.93
C GLU A 20 -12.29 3.34 -9.55
N ALA A 21 -13.03 2.35 -9.05
CA ALA A 21 -13.61 2.33 -7.71
C ALA A 21 -12.53 2.39 -6.60
N VAL A 22 -11.43 1.66 -6.78
CA VAL A 22 -10.24 1.73 -5.93
C VAL A 22 -9.57 3.11 -6.02
N ARG A 23 -9.51 3.71 -7.21
CA ARG A 23 -9.04 5.09 -7.43
C ARG A 23 -9.93 6.11 -6.71
N ILE A 24 -11.25 5.95 -6.81
CA ILE A 24 -12.25 6.83 -6.20
C ILE A 24 -12.18 6.72 -4.67
N ALA A 25 -12.04 5.50 -4.13
CA ALA A 25 -11.81 5.27 -2.71
C ALA A 25 -10.49 5.91 -2.22
N GLY A 26 -9.43 5.84 -3.02
CA GLY A 26 -8.13 6.48 -2.74
C GLY A 26 -8.13 8.01 -2.90
N THR A 27 -9.15 8.62 -3.51
CA THR A 27 -9.26 10.08 -3.68
C THR A 27 -10.02 10.80 -2.57
N HIS A 28 -10.56 10.07 -1.59
CA HIS A 28 -11.16 10.71 -0.42
C HIS A 28 -10.14 11.61 0.27
N SER A 29 -10.56 12.83 0.65
CA SER A 29 -9.74 13.88 1.28
C SER A 29 -8.83 13.35 2.42
N ARG A 30 -9.25 12.31 3.14
CA ARG A 30 -8.48 11.65 4.21
C ARG A 30 -7.22 10.91 3.72
N VAL A 31 -7.28 10.23 2.57
CA VAL A 31 -6.12 9.52 1.99
C VAL A 31 -5.10 10.50 1.43
N ASN A 32 -5.54 11.63 0.87
CA ASN A 32 -4.62 12.69 0.45
C ASN A 32 -3.87 13.31 1.64
N TRP A 33 -4.56 13.48 2.77
CA TRP A 33 -3.94 14.02 3.98
C TRP A 33 -2.90 13.05 4.58
N VAL A 34 -3.21 11.76 4.64
CA VAL A 34 -2.26 10.71 5.06
C VAL A 34 -1.13 10.56 4.03
N GLY A 35 -1.43 10.64 2.74
CA GLY A 35 -0.44 10.61 1.66
C GLY A 35 0.57 11.75 1.77
N SER A 36 0.13 12.94 2.20
CA SER A 36 1.03 14.08 2.46
C SER A 36 2.12 13.78 3.49
N LEU A 37 1.91 12.83 4.41
CA LEU A 37 2.93 12.39 5.36
C LEU A 37 4.06 11.62 4.68
N PHE A 38 3.73 10.83 3.65
CA PHE A 38 4.67 9.98 2.93
C PHE A 38 5.33 10.67 1.73
N VAL A 39 4.71 11.71 1.17
CA VAL A 39 5.26 12.53 0.07
C VAL A 39 6.70 13.02 0.30
N PRO A 40 7.08 13.62 1.44
CA PRO A 40 8.45 14.09 1.62
C PRO A 40 9.47 12.94 1.59
N PHE A 41 9.09 11.75 2.04
CA PHE A 41 9.96 10.58 2.04
C PHE A 41 10.09 9.96 0.66
N THR A 42 8.98 9.78 -0.06
CA THR A 42 9.04 9.22 -1.43
C THR A 42 9.76 10.17 -2.39
N TRP A 43 9.67 11.48 -2.15
CA TRP A 43 10.43 12.50 -2.89
C TRP A 43 11.91 12.54 -2.51
N ALA A 44 12.23 12.46 -1.21
CA ALA A 44 13.63 12.37 -0.73
C ALA A 44 14.33 11.09 -1.21
N LEU A 45 13.59 10.00 -1.35
CA LEU A 45 14.06 8.72 -1.88
C LEU A 45 14.15 8.68 -3.42
N GLN A 46 13.84 9.78 -4.09
CA GLN A 46 13.93 9.97 -5.55
C GLN A 46 13.25 8.87 -6.39
N LEU A 47 12.15 8.30 -5.89
CA LEU A 47 11.42 7.28 -6.62
C LEU A 47 10.93 7.82 -7.98
N PRO A 48 10.94 7.03 -9.06
CA PRO A 48 10.49 7.45 -10.39
C PRO A 48 9.06 8.02 -10.42
N GLU A 49 8.20 7.55 -9.51
CA GLU A 49 6.79 7.96 -9.38
C GLU A 49 6.45 8.22 -7.90
N PRO A 50 6.94 9.32 -7.30
CA PRO A 50 6.90 9.53 -5.85
C PRO A 50 5.49 9.84 -5.35
N MET A 51 4.66 10.47 -6.18
CA MET A 51 3.26 10.78 -5.87
C MET A 51 2.39 9.53 -5.89
N LEU A 52 2.64 8.62 -6.84
CA LEU A 52 1.96 7.33 -6.90
C LEU A 52 2.38 6.47 -5.71
N ALA A 53 3.67 6.42 -5.40
CA ALA A 53 4.20 5.69 -4.25
C ALA A 53 3.59 6.18 -2.92
N ALA A 54 3.52 7.50 -2.71
CA ALA A 54 2.95 8.07 -1.49
C ALA A 54 1.45 7.75 -1.35
N LYS A 55 0.69 7.83 -2.45
CA LYS A 55 -0.72 7.44 -2.46
C LYS A 55 -0.89 5.94 -2.21
N ALA A 56 -0.09 5.10 -2.85
CA ALA A 56 -0.13 3.66 -2.65
C ALA A 56 0.13 3.30 -1.18
N SER A 57 1.15 3.89 -0.54
CA SER A 57 1.44 3.66 0.88
C SER A 57 0.34 4.18 1.82
N ALA A 58 -0.37 5.26 1.47
CA ALA A 58 -1.50 5.74 2.26
C ALA A 58 -2.74 4.85 2.16
N VAL A 59 -2.93 4.18 1.02
CA VAL A 59 -4.09 3.29 0.77
C VAL A 59 -3.95 1.95 1.51
N GLU A 60 -2.78 1.62 2.06
CA GLU A 60 -2.56 0.43 2.89
C GLU A 60 -3.49 0.32 4.11
N ILE A 61 -3.93 1.46 4.67
CA ILE A 61 -4.94 1.47 5.74
C ILE A 61 -6.29 0.94 5.24
N ALA A 62 -6.64 1.21 3.98
CA ALA A 62 -7.92 0.79 3.40
C ALA A 62 -7.88 -0.69 3.01
N GLU A 63 -6.78 -1.15 2.43
CA GLU A 63 -6.55 -2.56 2.11
C GLU A 63 -5.07 -2.83 1.89
N MET A 64 -4.57 -3.96 2.37
CA MET A 64 -3.13 -4.28 2.35
C MET A 64 -2.61 -4.66 0.95
N PHE A 65 -3.48 -5.07 0.01
CA PHE A 65 -3.12 -5.47 -1.36
C PHE A 65 -3.32 -4.37 -2.42
N LEU A 66 -4.16 -3.38 -2.13
CA LEU A 66 -4.41 -2.25 -3.03
C LEU A 66 -3.13 -1.48 -3.46
N PRO A 67 -2.11 -1.29 -2.60
CA PRO A 67 -0.89 -0.58 -2.99
C PRO A 67 -0.16 -1.27 -4.15
N ALA A 68 -0.02 -2.59 -4.08
CA ALA A 68 0.61 -3.39 -5.12
C ALA A 68 -0.19 -3.34 -6.43
N LEU A 69 -1.52 -3.30 -6.31
CA LEU A 69 -2.43 -3.15 -7.45
C LEU A 69 -2.29 -1.76 -8.11
N LEU A 70 -2.21 -0.70 -7.31
CA LEU A 70 -2.02 0.68 -7.79
C LEU A 70 -0.65 0.90 -8.43
N ALA A 71 0.40 0.25 -7.91
CA ALA A 71 1.76 0.31 -8.45
C ALA A 71 2.02 -0.69 -9.60
N ALA A 72 1.02 -1.47 -10.03
CA ALA A 72 1.19 -2.52 -11.04
C ALA A 72 1.73 -1.98 -12.39
N ASN A 73 1.34 -0.76 -12.76
CA ASN A 73 1.77 -0.07 -13.98
C ASN A 73 2.89 0.94 -13.76
N ALA A 74 3.45 1.01 -12.54
CA ALA A 74 4.55 1.92 -12.22
C ALA A 74 5.90 1.38 -12.74
N PRO A 75 6.93 2.24 -12.86
CA PRO A 75 8.29 1.82 -13.18
C PRO A 75 8.81 0.74 -12.22
N LEU A 76 9.72 -0.10 -12.70
CA LEU A 76 10.18 -1.31 -12.01
C LEU A 76 10.62 -1.03 -10.56
N VAL A 77 11.40 0.02 -10.34
CA VAL A 77 11.85 0.46 -9.01
C VAL A 77 10.67 0.74 -8.07
N THR A 78 9.72 1.59 -8.49
CA THR A 78 8.53 1.94 -7.69
C THR A 78 7.67 0.70 -7.40
N LYS A 79 7.50 -0.17 -8.41
CA LYS A 79 6.71 -1.40 -8.29
C LYS A 79 7.31 -2.36 -7.27
N PHE A 80 8.63 -2.51 -7.25
CA PHE A 80 9.32 -3.35 -6.26
C PHE A 80 9.23 -2.77 -4.85
N VAL A 81 9.46 -1.47 -4.69
CA VAL A 81 9.37 -0.81 -3.38
C VAL A 81 7.96 -0.97 -2.80
N ILE A 82 6.92 -0.61 -3.56
CA ILE A 82 5.54 -0.72 -3.09
C ILE A 82 5.11 -2.18 -2.86
N GLY A 83 5.62 -3.12 -3.65
CA GLY A 83 5.43 -4.54 -3.40
C GLY A 83 5.98 -4.98 -2.04
N ILE A 84 7.18 -4.53 -1.67
CA ILE A 84 7.79 -4.83 -0.37
C ILE A 84 6.96 -4.22 0.77
N VAL A 85 6.52 -2.97 0.64
CA VAL A 85 5.70 -2.31 1.67
C VAL A 85 4.36 -3.03 1.84
N SER A 86 3.71 -3.46 0.75
CA SER A 86 2.48 -4.26 0.78
C SER A 86 2.67 -5.60 1.50
N VAL A 87 3.76 -6.34 1.21
CA VAL A 87 4.08 -7.59 1.91
C VAL A 87 4.32 -7.35 3.40
N SER A 88 5.05 -6.30 3.74
CA SER A 88 5.24 -5.90 5.14
C SER A 88 3.89 -5.63 5.81
N SER A 89 2.97 -4.92 5.14
CA SER A 89 1.61 -4.64 5.61
C SER A 89 0.82 -5.89 5.92
N ILE A 90 0.82 -6.87 5.03
CA ILE A 90 0.18 -8.17 5.27
C ILE A 90 0.72 -8.83 6.54
N LEU A 91 2.06 -8.90 6.68
CA LEU A 91 2.70 -9.52 7.84
C LEU A 91 2.36 -8.81 9.17
N PHE A 92 2.29 -7.48 9.17
CA PHE A 92 1.95 -6.70 10.36
C PHE A 92 0.50 -6.93 10.80
N PHE A 93 -0.44 -6.89 9.85
CA PHE A 93 -1.87 -7.12 10.14
C PHE A 93 -2.16 -8.59 10.48
N SER A 94 -1.43 -9.55 9.91
CA SER A 94 -1.67 -10.98 10.15
C SER A 94 -0.97 -11.55 11.38
N ALA A 95 0.19 -11.00 11.76
CA ALA A 95 0.99 -11.52 12.87
C ALA A 95 1.07 -10.53 14.04
N SER A 96 1.59 -9.32 13.80
CA SER A 96 1.90 -8.39 14.88
C SER A 96 0.65 -7.91 15.64
N ILE A 97 -0.40 -7.48 14.94
CA ILE A 97 -1.61 -6.95 15.58
C ILE A 97 -2.34 -8.03 16.40
N PRO A 98 -2.64 -9.23 15.86
CA PRO A 98 -3.28 -10.29 16.66
C PRO A 98 -2.45 -10.71 17.87
N CYS A 99 -1.12 -10.76 17.75
CA CYS A 99 -0.23 -11.05 18.87
C CYS A 99 -0.31 -9.97 19.96
N ILE A 100 -0.27 -8.70 19.60
CA ILE A 100 -0.39 -7.57 20.55
C ILE A 100 -1.75 -7.62 21.26
N LEU A 101 -2.83 -7.80 20.51
CA LEU A 101 -4.19 -7.88 21.05
C LEU A 101 -4.40 -9.12 21.96
N SER A 102 -3.61 -10.18 21.77
CA SER A 102 -3.64 -11.37 22.62
C SER A 102 -2.85 -11.21 23.93
N THR A 103 -2.05 -10.15 24.06
CA THR A 103 -1.27 -9.86 25.28
C THR A 103 -1.97 -8.84 26.16
N GLU A 104 -1.72 -8.86 27.47
CA GLU A 104 -2.28 -7.88 28.43
C GLU A 104 -1.65 -6.47 28.34
N ILE A 105 -1.06 -6.11 27.20
CA ILE A 105 -0.47 -4.79 27.00
C ILE A 105 -1.62 -3.83 26.62
N PRO A 106 -1.92 -2.80 27.42
CA PRO A 106 -2.98 -1.86 27.13
C PRO A 106 -2.54 -0.88 26.03
N ILE A 107 -2.53 -1.34 24.78
CA ILE A 107 -2.22 -0.52 23.61
C ILE A 107 -3.50 0.11 23.07
N SER A 108 -3.50 1.43 22.94
CA SER A 108 -4.60 2.18 22.34
C SER A 108 -4.60 2.05 20.81
N VAL A 109 -5.78 2.23 20.20
CA VAL A 109 -5.91 2.24 18.72
C VAL A 109 -5.04 3.33 18.09
N GLY A 110 -4.81 4.45 18.78
CA GLY A 110 -3.92 5.52 18.32
C GLY A 110 -2.46 5.08 18.22
N GLU A 111 -1.97 4.32 19.19
CA GLU A 111 -0.59 3.78 19.17
C GLU A 111 -0.39 2.77 18.04
N LEU A 112 -1.40 1.94 17.75
CA LEU A 112 -1.35 1.03 16.60
C LEU A 112 -1.22 1.77 15.26
N ILE A 113 -1.88 2.93 15.12
CA ILE A 113 -1.75 3.78 13.92
C ILE A 113 -0.35 4.39 13.84
N ILE A 114 0.22 4.85 14.97
CA ILE A 114 1.58 5.39 15.01
C ILE A 114 2.59 4.31 14.60
N ILE A 115 2.51 3.12 15.19
CA ILE A 115 3.37 1.98 14.85
C ILE A 115 3.24 1.63 13.37
N TRP A 116 2.01 1.64 12.83
CA TRP A 116 1.79 1.39 11.41
C TRP A 116 2.48 2.45 10.53
N VAL A 117 2.37 3.74 10.85
CA VAL A 117 3.04 4.84 10.12
C VAL A 117 4.56 4.67 10.16
N GLU A 118 5.12 4.52 11.36
CA GLU A 118 6.56 4.35 11.57
C GLU A 118 7.08 3.15 10.80
N ARG A 119 6.36 2.03 10.87
CA ARG A 119 6.67 0.83 10.12
C ARG A 119 6.68 1.14 8.62
N THR A 120 5.64 1.76 8.06
CA THR A 120 5.56 2.04 6.62
C THR A 120 6.69 2.98 6.18
N LEU A 121 7.05 3.97 6.99
CA LEU A 121 8.20 4.85 6.76
C LEU A 121 9.53 4.08 6.77
N LEU A 122 9.76 3.23 7.78
CA LEU A 122 10.96 2.41 7.88
C LEU A 122 11.06 1.43 6.71
N SER A 123 9.95 0.80 6.33
CA SER A 123 9.88 -0.09 5.17
C SER A 123 10.23 0.65 3.88
N LEU A 124 9.71 1.86 3.65
CA LEU A 124 10.07 2.68 2.49
C LEU A 124 11.55 3.07 2.49
N LEU A 125 12.07 3.48 3.65
CA LEU A 125 13.45 3.92 3.82
C LEU A 125 14.46 2.78 3.62
N ILE A 126 14.11 1.55 4.02
CA ILE A 126 14.96 0.37 3.87
C ILE A 126 14.79 -0.26 2.47
N ALA A 127 13.56 -0.36 1.98
CA ALA A 127 13.27 -1.00 0.69
C ALA A 127 13.86 -0.21 -0.47
N THR A 128 13.76 1.13 -0.45
CA THR A 128 14.20 1.94 -1.58
C THR A 128 15.70 1.80 -1.90
N PRO A 129 16.65 2.00 -0.97
CA PRO A 129 18.07 1.80 -1.25
C PRO A 129 18.39 0.34 -1.60
N LEU A 130 17.70 -0.64 -1.01
CA LEU A 130 17.85 -2.05 -1.39
C LEU A 130 17.46 -2.30 -2.84
N VAL A 131 16.35 -1.72 -3.29
CA VAL A 131 15.88 -1.85 -4.67
C VAL A 131 16.84 -1.14 -5.62
N TYR A 132 17.33 0.06 -5.28
CA TYR A 132 18.36 0.77 -6.07
C TYR A 132 19.71 0.04 -6.11
N LEU A 133 20.04 -0.76 -5.09
CA LEU A 133 21.26 -1.56 -5.10
C LEU A 133 21.11 -2.83 -5.94
N LEU A 134 19.90 -3.38 -6.04
CA LEU A 134 19.61 -4.62 -6.74
C LEU A 134 19.37 -4.43 -8.25
N LEU A 135 18.89 -3.25 -8.66
CA LEU A 135 18.50 -2.90 -10.03
C LEU A 135 19.45 -1.87 -10.65
#